data_AF-R9H5M7-F1
#
_entry.id   AF-R9H5M7-F1
#
_cell.length_a   1.000
_cell.length_b   1.000
_cell.length_c   1.000
_cell.angle_alpha   90.00
_cell.angle_beta   90.00
_cell.angle_gamma   90.00
#
_symmetry.space_group_name_H-M   'P 1'
#
loop_
_entity.id
_entity.type
_entity.pdbx_description
1 polymer ?
#
loop_
_entity_poly.entity_id
_entity_poly.type
_entity_poly.pdbx_seq_one_letter_code
_entity_poly.pdbx_strand_id
1 'polypeptide(L)'
;MHWTQKRRAYIRISEALKECSKSKNGTELDEPAYVAAIVKEFSCKFEGILRDEFPDENFRVGGCFIHQKPLAEFCDRLLSKKSPEIGDLLIVYKRIRNSGITYNALLLQAKRLKIGDIYEHKIGQNEQHQLLLYTKWPKFIYRRAGDRLNGRERSIIPKTITSGAQYLLIDENGTSCHPYWDTMFWCAMPADVLVASKSFALQLLDFIEFQTGRSFVKDVPKDSWSQMIWDLLEVSFSSVFNKRKNGYANASRSSDGISEFIRMSKDMLDIVALDGESGISILCIQSKENEEIDLPPQNV
;
A
#
# COMPACT_ATOMS: atom_id res chain seq x y z
N MET A 1 3.39 8.23 19.25
CA MET A 1 3.54 6.94 19.96
C MET A 1 4.65 7.03 20.99
N HIS A 2 4.58 6.28 22.10
CA HIS A 2 5.72 6.22 23.04
C HIS A 2 6.88 5.43 22.41
N TRP A 3 8.12 5.86 22.58
CA TRP A 3 9.28 5.27 21.88
C TRP A 3 9.42 3.75 22.12
N THR A 4 9.18 3.29 23.35
CA THR A 4 9.29 1.85 23.69
C THR A 4 8.26 1.00 22.93
N GLN A 5 7.03 1.49 22.80
CA GLN A 5 5.94 0.86 22.05
C GLN A 5 6.27 0.82 20.56
N LYS A 6 6.76 1.95 20.00
CA LYS A 6 7.20 2.03 18.59
C LYS A 6 8.31 1.04 18.29
N ARG A 7 9.27 0.89 19.20
CA ARG A 7 10.38 -0.07 19.07
C ARG A 7 9.91 -1.52 19.07
N ARG A 8 8.99 -1.90 19.97
CA ARG A 8 8.44 -3.28 19.99
C ARG A 8 7.65 -3.59 18.72
N ALA A 9 6.78 -2.67 18.32
CA ALA A 9 6.03 -2.80 17.07
C ALA A 9 6.97 -2.95 15.87
N TYR A 10 8.02 -2.13 15.80
CA TYR A 10 9.03 -2.19 14.73
C TYR A 10 9.68 -3.59 14.62
N ILE A 11 10.13 -4.15 15.75
CA ILE A 11 10.77 -5.48 15.77
C ILE A 11 9.79 -6.55 15.29
N ARG A 12 8.59 -6.60 15.86
CA ARG A 12 7.57 -7.59 15.53
C ARG A 12 7.11 -7.50 14.07
N ILE A 13 6.97 -6.29 13.53
CA ILE A 13 6.63 -6.08 12.11
C ILE A 13 7.76 -6.58 11.21
N SER A 14 9.02 -6.28 11.57
CA SER A 14 10.19 -6.69 10.79
C SER A 14 10.32 -8.22 10.75
N GLU A 15 10.12 -8.88 11.89
CA GLU A 15 10.08 -10.34 12.00
C GLU A 15 8.95 -10.95 11.19
N ALA A 16 7.73 -10.40 11.28
CA ALA A 16 6.57 -10.88 10.54
C ALA A 16 6.75 -10.75 9.01
N LEU A 17 7.27 -9.61 8.54
CA LEU A 17 7.61 -9.41 7.14
C LEU A 17 8.63 -10.45 6.66
N LYS A 18 9.70 -10.68 7.43
CA LYS A 18 10.72 -11.68 7.12
C LYS A 18 10.14 -13.09 7.09
N GLU A 19 9.29 -13.45 8.04
CA GLU A 19 8.66 -14.77 8.12
C GLU A 19 7.76 -15.05 6.91
N CYS A 20 6.88 -14.10 6.56
CA CYS A 20 5.93 -14.22 5.44
C CYS A 20 6.61 -14.26 4.08
N SER A 21 7.82 -13.71 3.96
CA SER A 21 8.55 -13.60 2.70
C SER A 21 9.68 -14.61 2.54
N LYS A 22 9.74 -15.64 3.39
CA LYS A 22 10.65 -16.77 3.16
C LYS A 22 10.16 -17.62 2.00
N SER A 23 11.11 -18.07 1.17
CA SER A 23 10.86 -19.10 0.17
C SER A 23 10.23 -20.32 0.83
N LYS A 24 9.02 -20.68 0.37
CA LYS A 24 8.40 -21.97 0.68
C LYS A 24 8.85 -22.94 -0.39
N ASN A 25 9.58 -23.99 0.02
CA ASN A 25 10.07 -25.08 -0.84
C ASN A 25 11.33 -24.81 -1.70
N GLY A 26 12.13 -23.77 -1.38
CA GLY A 26 13.40 -23.53 -2.05
C GLY A 26 13.30 -22.81 -3.41
N THR A 27 12.10 -22.40 -3.82
CA THR A 27 11.88 -21.55 -4.99
C THR A 27 12.16 -20.10 -4.65
N GLU A 28 13.04 -19.44 -5.38
CA GLU A 28 13.31 -18.01 -5.23
C GLU A 28 12.05 -17.19 -5.57
N LEU A 29 11.71 -16.20 -4.73
CA LEU A 29 10.52 -15.37 -4.92
C LEU A 29 10.82 -14.22 -5.90
N ASP A 30 9.94 -13.98 -6.87
CA ASP A 30 9.98 -12.78 -7.71
C ASP A 30 9.29 -11.58 -7.04
N GLU A 31 9.40 -10.39 -7.65
CA GLU A 31 8.78 -9.16 -7.12
C GLU A 31 7.28 -9.32 -6.82
N PRO A 32 6.45 -9.87 -7.74
CA PRO A 32 5.05 -10.16 -7.46
C PRO A 32 4.82 -11.05 -6.25
N ALA A 33 5.63 -12.11 -6.08
CA ALA A 33 5.47 -13.02 -4.96
C ALA A 33 5.75 -12.36 -3.60
N TYR A 34 6.71 -11.43 -3.53
CA TYR A 34 6.94 -10.63 -2.33
C TYR A 34 5.76 -9.71 -2.01
N VAL A 35 5.21 -9.02 -3.02
CA VAL A 35 4.01 -8.20 -2.84
C VAL A 35 2.82 -9.06 -2.41
N ALA A 36 2.66 -10.25 -2.97
CA ALA A 36 1.62 -11.20 -2.57
C ALA A 36 1.76 -11.61 -1.10
N ALA A 37 2.98 -11.91 -0.64
CA ALA A 37 3.23 -12.24 0.76
C ALA A 37 2.84 -11.09 1.71
N ILE A 38 3.14 -9.85 1.33
CA ILE A 38 2.78 -8.65 2.12
C ILE A 38 1.26 -8.52 2.28
N VAL A 39 0.50 -8.66 1.20
CA VAL A 39 -0.96 -8.42 1.26
C VAL A 39 -1.75 -9.63 1.77
N LYS A 40 -1.29 -10.86 1.51
CA LYS A 40 -2.01 -12.08 1.90
C LYS A 40 -1.64 -12.59 3.28
N GLU A 41 -0.35 -12.71 3.58
CA GLU A 41 0.11 -13.39 4.78
C GLU A 41 0.45 -12.40 5.90
N PHE A 42 1.14 -11.32 5.56
CA PHE A 42 1.58 -10.33 6.54
C PHE A 42 0.40 -9.51 7.09
N SER A 43 -0.64 -9.23 6.30
CA SER A 43 -1.80 -8.44 6.73
C SER A 43 -2.43 -8.95 8.03
N CYS A 44 -2.64 -10.27 8.16
CA CYS A 44 -3.17 -10.91 9.37
C CYS A 44 -2.26 -10.73 10.59
N LYS A 45 -0.96 -10.98 10.41
CA LYS A 45 0.04 -10.81 11.49
C LYS A 45 0.14 -9.36 11.90
N PHE A 46 0.06 -8.44 10.93
CA PHE A 46 0.14 -7.02 11.15
C PHE A 46 -1.05 -6.52 11.98
N GLU A 47 -2.28 -6.98 11.71
CA GLU A 47 -3.43 -6.67 12.57
C GLU A 47 -3.17 -7.07 14.02
N GLY A 48 -2.71 -8.30 14.25
CA GLY A 48 -2.40 -8.81 15.59
C GLY A 48 -1.36 -7.94 16.31
N ILE A 49 -0.27 -7.60 15.62
CA ILE A 49 0.78 -6.74 16.18
C ILE A 49 0.22 -5.36 16.52
N LEU A 50 -0.55 -4.73 15.63
CA LEU A 50 -1.14 -3.41 15.91
C LEU A 50 -2.10 -3.46 17.10
N ARG A 51 -2.95 -4.48 17.20
CA ARG A 51 -3.88 -4.64 18.32
C ARG A 51 -3.17 -4.85 19.66
N ASP A 52 -2.08 -5.62 19.66
CA ASP A 52 -1.32 -5.88 20.87
C ASP A 52 -0.52 -4.65 21.32
N GLU A 53 0.11 -3.95 20.37
CA GLU A 53 0.95 -2.80 20.70
C GLU A 53 0.14 -1.54 20.93
N PHE A 54 -1.06 -1.40 20.34
CA PHE A 54 -1.93 -0.21 20.45
C PHE A 54 -3.33 -0.58 20.98
N PRO A 55 -3.45 -0.97 22.25
CA PRO A 55 -4.71 -1.45 22.81
C PRO A 55 -5.84 -0.41 22.83
N ASP A 56 -5.49 0.89 22.80
CA ASP A 56 -6.44 2.01 22.83
C ASP A 56 -7.13 2.26 21.47
N GLU A 57 -6.64 1.62 20.40
CA GLU A 57 -7.24 1.70 19.08
C GLU A 57 -7.63 0.30 18.57
N ASN A 58 -8.85 0.15 18.10
CA ASN A 58 -9.31 -1.08 17.46
C ASN A 58 -8.83 -1.15 16.01
N PHE A 59 -7.70 -1.81 15.80
CA PHE A 59 -7.13 -2.03 14.48
C PHE A 59 -7.79 -3.17 13.70
N ARG A 60 -7.90 -2.96 12.39
CA ARG A 60 -8.24 -3.96 11.38
C ARG A 60 -7.29 -3.83 10.20
N VAL A 61 -6.77 -4.96 9.71
CA VAL A 61 -5.90 -5.00 8.53
C VAL A 61 -6.38 -6.09 7.59
N GLY A 62 -6.45 -5.76 6.30
CA GLY A 62 -6.76 -6.72 5.24
C GLY A 62 -5.90 -6.46 4.02
N GLY A 63 -5.80 -7.42 3.11
CA GLY A 63 -5.08 -7.20 1.88
C GLY A 63 -5.67 -7.97 0.71
N CYS A 64 -5.36 -7.50 -0.49
CA CYS A 64 -5.77 -8.10 -1.74
C CYS A 64 -4.57 -8.09 -2.70
N PHE A 65 -4.27 -9.25 -3.28
CA PHE A 65 -3.24 -9.35 -4.30
C PHE A 65 -3.85 -9.31 -5.69
N ILE A 66 -3.38 -8.38 -6.51
CA ILE A 66 -3.73 -8.25 -7.92
C ILE A 66 -2.42 -8.09 -8.70
N HIS A 67 -2.20 -9.00 -9.66
CA HIS A 67 -0.97 -9.03 -10.46
C HIS A 67 -1.05 -8.22 -11.76
N GLN A 68 -2.26 -7.82 -12.21
CA GLN A 68 -2.39 -6.94 -13.37
C GLN A 68 -2.47 -5.48 -12.96
N LYS A 69 -2.44 -4.57 -13.94
CA LYS A 69 -1.99 -3.19 -13.75
C LYS A 69 -2.91 -2.19 -14.44
N PRO A 70 -3.40 -1.13 -13.77
CA PRO A 70 -3.64 0.12 -14.45
C PRO A 70 -2.29 0.75 -14.81
N LEU A 71 -2.13 1.09 -16.09
CA LEU A 71 -0.98 1.81 -16.62
C LEU A 71 -1.30 3.30 -16.71
N ALA A 72 -0.28 4.14 -16.52
CA ALA A 72 -0.33 5.57 -16.74
C ALA A 72 0.24 5.89 -18.13
N GLU A 73 -0.63 6.12 -19.11
CA GLU A 73 -0.21 6.64 -20.40
C GLU A 73 -0.01 8.16 -20.31
N PHE A 74 1.22 8.64 -20.47
CA PHE A 74 1.48 10.08 -20.44
C PHE A 74 0.78 10.79 -21.61
N CYS A 75 0.09 11.89 -21.29
CA CYS A 75 -0.57 12.72 -22.30
C CYS A 75 0.45 13.37 -23.23
N ASP A 76 1.59 13.81 -22.68
CA ASP A 76 2.73 14.28 -23.47
C ASP A 76 3.61 13.10 -23.87
N ARG A 77 3.55 12.74 -25.16
CA ARG A 77 4.30 11.61 -25.74
C ARG A 77 5.78 11.92 -25.99
N LEU A 78 6.20 13.18 -25.87
CA LEU A 78 7.61 13.55 -25.92
C LEU A 78 8.34 13.11 -24.64
N LEU A 79 7.62 13.00 -23.52
CA LEU A 79 8.18 12.53 -22.24
C LEU A 79 8.51 11.04 -22.26
N SER A 80 7.58 10.21 -22.76
CA SER A 80 7.83 8.79 -22.99
C SER A 80 6.77 8.18 -23.89
N LYS A 81 7.17 7.18 -24.68
CA LYS A 81 6.25 6.32 -25.44
C LYS A 81 5.76 5.13 -24.61
N LYS A 82 6.45 4.79 -23.51
CA LYS A 82 6.06 3.72 -22.60
C LYS A 82 5.01 4.22 -21.61
N SER A 83 4.08 3.33 -21.24
CA SER A 83 3.09 3.60 -20.20
C SER A 83 3.49 2.84 -18.94
N PRO A 84 4.12 3.50 -17.94
CA PRO A 84 4.48 2.84 -16.69
C PRO A 84 3.26 2.35 -15.94
N GLU A 85 3.49 1.48 -14.98
CA GLU A 85 2.49 1.10 -14.01
C GLU A 85 2.34 2.17 -12.96
N ILE A 86 1.13 2.32 -12.45
CA ILE A 86 0.88 3.31 -11.41
C ILE A 86 1.62 2.91 -10.11
N GLY A 87 1.67 1.63 -9.79
CA GLY A 87 2.43 1.07 -8.69
C GLY A 87 2.18 -0.43 -8.58
N ASP A 88 2.97 -1.11 -7.75
CA ASP A 88 2.80 -2.53 -7.45
C ASP A 88 1.96 -2.77 -6.20
N LEU A 89 2.07 -1.87 -5.21
CA LEU A 89 1.38 -1.97 -3.93
C LEU A 89 0.80 -0.61 -3.51
N LEU A 90 -0.50 -0.58 -3.22
CA LEU A 90 -1.17 0.55 -2.60
C LEU A 90 -1.47 0.24 -1.13
N ILE A 91 -0.93 1.02 -0.22
CA ILE A 91 -1.28 0.96 1.20
C ILE A 91 -2.23 2.11 1.50
N VAL A 92 -3.38 1.81 2.11
CA VAL A 92 -4.36 2.82 2.50
C VAL A 92 -4.73 2.66 3.96
N TYR A 93 -4.82 3.79 4.65
CA TYR A 93 -5.16 3.86 6.06
C TYR A 93 -6.36 4.76 6.28
N LYS A 94 -7.35 4.23 7.00
CA LYS A 94 -8.50 4.97 7.52
C LYS A 94 -8.41 5.04 9.04
N ARG A 95 -8.22 6.24 9.58
CA ARG A 95 -8.28 6.49 11.02
C ARG A 95 -9.60 7.11 11.41
N ILE A 96 -10.30 6.50 12.37
CA ILE A 96 -11.58 6.97 12.91
C ILE A 96 -11.35 7.42 14.34
N ARG A 97 -11.61 8.69 14.62
CA ARG A 97 -11.57 9.30 15.96
C ARG A 97 -12.86 10.03 16.25
N ASN A 98 -13.06 10.43 17.49
CA ASN A 98 -14.19 11.29 17.87
C ASN A 98 -14.20 12.61 17.08
N SER A 99 -13.01 13.12 16.72
CA SER A 99 -12.86 14.33 15.90
C SER A 99 -13.18 14.16 14.41
N GLY A 100 -13.46 12.93 13.95
CA GLY A 100 -13.77 12.63 12.56
C GLY A 100 -12.84 11.59 11.93
N ILE A 101 -12.93 11.49 10.60
CA ILE A 101 -12.25 10.45 9.81
C ILE A 101 -11.14 11.08 8.98
N THR A 102 -9.94 10.52 9.04
CA THR A 102 -8.78 10.93 8.24
C THR A 102 -8.24 9.75 7.44
N TYR A 103 -7.78 10.02 6.22
CA TYR A 103 -7.24 8.99 5.33
C TYR A 103 -5.80 9.28 4.91
N ASN A 104 -5.00 8.23 4.76
CA ASN A 104 -3.63 8.31 4.27
C ASN A 104 -3.37 7.22 3.22
N ALA A 105 -2.58 7.53 2.19
CA ALA A 105 -2.21 6.57 1.16
C ALA A 105 -0.69 6.58 0.90
N LEU A 106 -0.14 5.40 0.64
CA LEU A 106 1.25 5.20 0.24
C LEU A 106 1.27 4.24 -0.95
N LEU A 107 1.71 4.74 -2.09
CA LEU A 107 1.86 4.00 -3.33
C LEU A 107 3.32 3.55 -3.47
N LEU A 108 3.53 2.28 -3.73
CA LEU A 108 4.86 1.68 -3.77
C LEU A 108 5.10 1.00 -5.12
N GLN A 109 6.25 1.30 -5.73
CA GLN A 109 6.81 0.53 -6.82
C GLN A 109 7.82 -0.46 -6.24
N ALA A 110 7.57 -1.76 -6.40
CA ALA A 110 8.49 -2.79 -5.94
C ALA A 110 9.73 -2.83 -6.83
N LYS A 111 10.89 -3.07 -6.22
CA LYS A 111 12.15 -3.28 -6.92
C LYS A 111 12.99 -4.29 -6.17
N ARG A 112 13.19 -5.45 -6.78
CA ARG A 112 14.06 -6.51 -6.28
C ARG A 112 15.51 -6.20 -6.66
N LEU A 113 16.38 -6.21 -5.67
CA LEU A 113 17.78 -5.83 -5.79
C LEU A 113 18.69 -6.97 -5.35
N LYS A 114 19.87 -7.04 -5.97
CA LYS A 114 20.93 -7.96 -5.54
C LYS A 114 21.63 -7.42 -4.29
N ILE A 115 22.37 -8.31 -3.63
CA ILE A 115 23.12 -8.02 -2.40
C ILE A 115 23.98 -6.77 -2.56
N GLY A 116 23.87 -5.85 -1.61
CA GLY A 116 24.73 -4.65 -1.54
C GLY A 116 24.22 -3.46 -2.35
N ASP A 117 23.31 -3.67 -3.31
CA ASP A 117 22.87 -2.62 -4.23
C ASP A 117 21.85 -1.65 -3.61
N ILE A 118 21.26 -1.97 -2.45
CA ILE A 118 20.14 -1.21 -1.87
C ILE A 118 20.47 0.26 -1.55
N TYR A 119 21.75 0.64 -1.45
CA TYR A 119 22.18 2.00 -1.14
C TYR A 119 22.74 2.76 -2.36
N GLU A 120 22.86 2.11 -3.52
CA GLU A 120 23.44 2.72 -4.73
C GLU A 120 22.81 2.24 -6.04
N HIS A 121 21.58 1.71 -5.97
CA HIS A 121 20.93 1.14 -7.14
C HIS A 121 20.53 2.23 -8.16
N LYS A 122 21.22 2.24 -9.30
CA LYS A 122 20.91 3.14 -10.41
C LYS A 122 19.74 2.62 -11.25
N ILE A 123 18.72 3.45 -11.44
CA ILE A 123 17.58 3.12 -12.32
C ILE A 123 18.06 2.94 -13.75
N GLY A 124 17.75 1.78 -14.33
CA GLY A 124 18.11 1.47 -15.71
C GLY A 124 17.46 2.41 -16.72
N GLN A 125 18.11 2.66 -17.85
CA GLN A 125 17.58 3.52 -18.93
C GLN A 125 16.18 3.09 -19.40
N ASN A 126 15.92 1.78 -19.40
CA ASN A 126 14.64 1.23 -19.81
C ASN A 126 13.50 1.49 -18.82
N GLU A 127 13.81 1.89 -17.59
CA GLU A 127 12.87 2.09 -16.46
C GLU A 127 12.66 3.57 -16.11
N GLN A 128 13.30 4.48 -16.86
CA GLN A 128 13.20 5.92 -16.66
C GLN A 128 11.76 6.46 -16.73
N HIS A 129 10.89 5.79 -17.49
CA HIS A 129 9.46 6.11 -17.54
C HIS A 129 8.75 5.86 -16.20
N GLN A 130 9.14 4.82 -15.45
CA GLN A 130 8.63 4.56 -14.10
C GLN A 130 9.10 5.66 -13.14
N LEU A 131 10.40 6.01 -13.18
CA LEU A 131 10.96 7.07 -12.37
C LEU A 131 10.30 8.43 -12.68
N LEU A 132 10.03 8.71 -13.95
CA LEU A 132 9.38 9.95 -14.39
C LEU A 132 7.99 10.11 -13.75
N LEU A 133 7.20 9.04 -13.68
CA LEU A 133 5.88 9.09 -13.05
C LEU A 133 5.99 9.55 -11.59
N TYR A 134 6.94 9.00 -10.83
CA TYR A 134 7.07 9.23 -9.39
C TYR A 134 7.82 10.53 -9.05
N THR A 135 8.61 11.06 -9.99
CA THR A 135 9.37 12.31 -9.79
C THR A 135 8.67 13.55 -10.31
N LYS A 136 7.82 13.42 -11.35
CA LYS A 136 7.20 14.57 -12.03
C LYS A 136 5.68 14.53 -12.06
N TRP A 137 5.06 13.37 -11.82
CA TRP A 137 3.61 13.16 -11.97
C TRP A 137 3.04 13.79 -13.26
N PRO A 138 3.56 13.43 -14.45
CA PRO A 138 3.02 13.96 -15.69
C PRO A 138 1.51 13.72 -15.77
N LYS A 139 0.82 14.57 -16.49
CA LYS A 139 -0.59 14.34 -16.81
C LYS A 139 -0.71 13.01 -17.56
N PHE A 140 -1.62 12.12 -17.13
CA PHE A 140 -1.73 10.78 -17.69
C PHE A 140 -3.18 10.32 -17.87
N ILE A 141 -3.35 9.33 -18.73
CA ILE A 141 -4.60 8.61 -18.99
C ILE A 141 -4.44 7.17 -18.48
N TYR A 142 -5.46 6.66 -17.77
CA TYR A 142 -5.49 5.27 -17.35
C TYR A 142 -5.62 4.33 -18.55
N ARG A 143 -4.77 3.31 -18.61
CA ARG A 143 -4.89 2.17 -19.53
C ARG A 143 -4.95 0.87 -18.74
N ARG A 144 -5.58 -0.18 -19.30
CA ARG A 144 -5.72 -1.50 -18.64
C ARG A 144 -6.37 -1.42 -17.24
N ALA A 145 -7.23 -0.43 -17.04
CA ALA A 145 -7.81 -0.09 -15.74
C ALA A 145 -9.30 -0.48 -15.62
N GLY A 146 -9.76 -1.45 -16.42
CA GLY A 146 -11.18 -1.82 -16.50
C GLY A 146 -12.05 -0.76 -17.19
N ASP A 147 -13.27 -1.13 -17.55
CA ASP A 147 -14.11 -0.33 -18.46
C ASP A 147 -14.47 1.06 -17.93
N ARG A 148 -14.62 1.22 -16.61
CA ARG A 148 -15.02 2.49 -16.00
C ARG A 148 -13.92 3.52 -15.97
N LEU A 149 -12.68 3.08 -15.71
CA LEU A 149 -11.54 3.96 -15.43
C LEU A 149 -10.63 4.12 -16.66
N ASN A 150 -10.59 3.13 -17.55
CA ASN A 150 -9.79 3.20 -18.77
C ASN A 150 -10.19 4.40 -19.64
N GLY A 151 -9.20 5.20 -20.06
CA GLY A 151 -9.43 6.44 -20.82
C GLY A 151 -9.65 7.68 -19.94
N ARG A 152 -9.85 7.54 -18.62
CA ARG A 152 -9.93 8.71 -17.73
C ARG A 152 -8.55 9.32 -17.51
N GLU A 153 -8.54 10.61 -17.25
CA GLU A 153 -7.34 11.43 -17.15
C GLU A 153 -7.11 11.92 -15.71
N ARG A 154 -5.85 12.01 -15.29
CA ARG A 154 -5.44 12.58 -13.99
C ARG A 154 -4.27 13.54 -14.15
N SER A 155 -4.26 14.56 -13.29
CA SER A 155 -3.14 15.50 -13.19
C SER A 155 -2.81 15.75 -11.73
N ILE A 156 -1.96 14.87 -11.17
CA ILE A 156 -1.56 14.96 -9.77
C ILE A 156 -0.66 16.17 -9.55
N ILE A 157 -0.93 16.94 -8.51
CA ILE A 157 -0.14 18.10 -8.07
C ILE A 157 0.30 17.79 -6.63
N PRO A 158 1.50 18.20 -6.19
CA PRO A 158 2.54 18.87 -6.96
C PRO A 158 3.22 17.97 -8.00
N LYS A 159 3.80 18.58 -9.05
CA LYS A 159 4.57 17.90 -10.11
C LYS A 159 6.00 17.57 -9.66
N THR A 160 6.11 16.94 -8.50
CA THR A 160 7.38 16.67 -7.82
C THR A 160 7.28 15.39 -6.99
N ILE A 161 8.41 14.95 -6.46
CA ILE A 161 8.51 13.85 -5.51
C ILE A 161 7.65 14.15 -4.27
N THR A 162 6.87 13.15 -3.82
CA THR A 162 6.07 13.27 -2.59
C THR A 162 6.26 12.04 -1.71
N SER A 163 6.06 12.17 -0.41
CA SER A 163 6.04 11.04 0.53
C SER A 163 4.93 10.01 0.25
N GLY A 164 3.95 10.35 -0.58
CA GLY A 164 2.85 9.45 -0.99
C GLY A 164 3.23 8.40 -2.03
N ALA A 165 4.35 8.55 -2.75
CA ALA A 165 4.81 7.56 -3.71
C ALA A 165 6.32 7.30 -3.59
N GLN A 166 6.67 6.04 -3.36
CA GLN A 166 8.03 5.62 -3.00
C GLN A 166 8.36 4.29 -3.68
N TYR A 167 9.62 3.89 -3.62
CA TYR A 167 10.04 2.54 -4.02
C TYR A 167 10.07 1.62 -2.80
N LEU A 168 9.57 0.39 -2.96
CA LEU A 168 9.78 -0.72 -2.04
C LEU A 168 10.97 -1.54 -2.55
N LEU A 169 12.12 -1.40 -1.90
CA LEU A 169 13.32 -2.16 -2.24
C LEU A 169 13.30 -3.49 -1.49
N ILE A 170 13.58 -4.57 -2.20
CA ILE A 170 13.60 -5.93 -1.67
C ILE A 170 15.03 -6.46 -1.78
N ASP A 171 15.65 -6.69 -0.62
CA ASP A 171 17.02 -7.21 -0.47
C ASP A 171 16.97 -8.74 -0.34
N GLU A 172 17.27 -9.46 -1.43
CA GLU A 172 17.09 -10.93 -1.54
C GLU A 172 17.69 -11.76 -0.39
N ASN A 173 18.77 -11.30 0.23
CA ASN A 173 19.46 -12.08 1.27
C ASN A 173 19.14 -11.62 2.69
N GLY A 174 18.28 -10.60 2.86
CA GLY A 174 17.87 -10.07 4.17
C GLY A 174 19.04 -9.69 5.09
N THR A 175 20.24 -9.55 4.54
CA THR A 175 21.51 -9.41 5.25
C THR A 175 22.36 -8.37 4.52
N SER A 176 21.75 -7.24 4.18
CA SER A 176 22.55 -6.02 4.06
C SER A 176 23.38 -5.91 5.33
N CYS A 177 24.67 -5.73 5.13
CA CYS A 177 25.82 -5.82 6.02
C CYS A 177 25.80 -4.89 7.26
N HIS A 178 24.62 -4.55 7.77
CA HIS A 178 24.43 -3.72 8.94
C HIS A 178 24.14 -4.61 10.17
N PRO A 179 25.07 -4.72 11.13
CA PRO A 179 24.99 -5.68 12.25
C PRO A 179 23.85 -5.44 13.25
N TYR A 180 22.97 -4.46 13.00
CA TYR A 180 21.90 -4.05 13.91
C TYR A 180 20.49 -4.17 13.31
N TRP A 181 20.33 -4.31 11.99
CA TRP A 181 19.03 -4.19 11.30
C TRP A 181 18.80 -5.33 10.31
N ASP A 182 18.38 -6.48 10.83
CA ASP A 182 17.98 -7.65 10.03
C ASP A 182 16.62 -7.38 9.35
N THR A 183 16.64 -6.70 8.20
CA THR A 183 15.42 -6.39 7.44
C THR A 183 15.63 -6.56 5.94
N MET A 184 14.64 -7.19 5.30
CA MET A 184 14.64 -7.50 3.87
C MET A 184 13.99 -6.39 3.03
N PHE A 185 13.20 -5.53 3.66
CA PHE A 185 12.37 -4.55 2.97
C PHE A 185 12.72 -3.13 3.37
N TRP A 186 12.99 -2.29 2.38
CA TRP A 186 13.35 -0.89 2.54
C TRP A 186 12.47 0.00 1.68
N CYS A 187 12.36 1.27 2.09
CA CYS A 187 11.75 2.31 1.29
C CYS A 187 12.80 3.30 0.81
N ALA A 188 12.67 3.72 -0.44
CA ALA A 188 13.49 4.75 -1.04
C ALA A 188 12.61 5.82 -1.69
N MET A 189 13.03 7.07 -1.56
CA MET A 189 12.43 8.16 -2.31
C MET A 189 12.84 8.03 -3.80
N PRO A 190 11.95 8.39 -4.74
CA PRO A 190 12.28 8.37 -6.16
C PRO A 190 13.49 9.25 -6.48
N ALA A 191 14.52 8.65 -7.07
CA ALA A 191 15.74 9.32 -7.53
C ALA A 191 16.42 8.48 -8.62
N ASP A 192 17.34 9.06 -9.39
CA ASP A 192 18.11 8.33 -10.40
C ASP A 192 18.95 7.20 -9.79
N VAL A 193 19.39 7.40 -8.55
CA VAL A 193 20.03 6.40 -7.69
C VAL A 193 19.12 6.20 -6.49
N LEU A 194 18.52 5.02 -6.38
CA LEU A 194 17.71 4.65 -5.23
C LEU A 194 18.63 4.34 -4.05
N VAL A 195 18.34 4.98 -2.93
CA VAL A 195 19.05 4.79 -1.67
C VAL A 195 18.03 4.36 -0.62
N ALA A 196 18.22 3.17 -0.06
CA ALA A 196 17.44 2.69 1.07
C ALA A 196 17.53 3.70 2.22
N SER A 197 16.40 4.30 2.55
CA SER A 197 16.33 5.39 3.53
C SER A 197 15.75 4.95 4.86
N LYS A 198 14.78 4.03 4.82
CA LYS A 198 14.04 3.56 5.99
C LYS A 198 13.58 2.13 5.77
N SER A 199 13.67 1.28 6.78
CA SER A 199 13.05 -0.05 6.72
C SER A 199 11.54 0.07 6.48
N PHE A 200 10.96 -0.86 5.74
CA PHE A 200 9.51 -0.86 5.48
C PHE A 200 8.68 -0.98 6.76
N ALA A 201 9.16 -1.71 7.77
CA ALA A 201 8.50 -1.80 9.08
C ALA A 201 8.35 -0.44 9.77
N LEU A 202 9.43 0.36 9.81
CA LEU A 202 9.38 1.70 10.37
C LEU A 202 8.54 2.65 9.50
N GLN A 203 8.59 2.49 8.17
CA GLN A 203 7.74 3.24 7.25
C GLN A 203 6.25 2.99 7.52
N LEU A 204 5.84 1.75 7.80
CA LEU A 204 4.45 1.41 8.16
C LEU A 204 4.01 2.09 9.47
N LEU A 205 4.89 2.14 10.47
CA LEU A 205 4.63 2.84 11.73
C LEU A 205 4.50 4.36 11.52
N ASP A 206 5.41 4.96 10.76
CA ASP A 206 5.33 6.37 10.42
C ASP A 206 4.07 6.68 9.58
N PHE A 207 3.64 5.73 8.76
CA PHE A 207 2.45 5.87 7.91
C PHE A 207 1.15 5.92 8.73
N ILE A 208 1.01 5.04 9.74
CA ILE A 208 -0.12 5.09 10.68
C ILE A 208 -0.08 6.31 11.61
N GLU A 209 1.12 6.88 11.84
CA GLU A 209 1.29 8.14 12.56
C GLU A 209 1.10 9.38 11.67
N PHE A 210 0.76 9.22 10.38
CA PHE A 210 0.66 10.30 9.39
C PHE A 210 1.97 11.11 9.22
N GLN A 211 3.13 10.51 9.50
CA GLN A 211 4.46 11.12 9.31
C GLN A 211 5.03 10.87 7.90
N THR A 212 4.42 9.96 7.14
CA THR A 212 4.74 9.65 5.74
C THR A 212 3.46 9.27 4.99
N GLY A 213 3.57 8.97 3.70
CA GLY A 213 2.42 8.83 2.81
C GLY A 213 1.88 10.19 2.38
N ARG A 214 0.68 10.20 1.82
CA ARG A 214 -0.04 11.41 1.45
C ARG A 214 -1.53 11.24 1.72
N SER A 215 -2.09 12.18 2.49
CA SER A 215 -3.50 12.22 2.79
C SER A 215 -4.37 12.33 1.53
N PHE A 216 -5.56 11.75 1.60
CA PHE A 216 -6.58 11.88 0.57
C PHE A 216 -7.95 12.12 1.21
N VAL A 217 -8.87 12.71 0.46
CA VAL A 217 -10.19 13.09 0.95
C VAL A 217 -11.31 12.35 0.23
N LYS A 218 -12.38 12.07 0.97
CA LYS A 218 -13.60 11.47 0.45
C LYS A 218 -14.58 12.50 -0.11
N ASP A 219 -14.57 13.70 0.44
CA ASP A 219 -15.54 14.74 0.10
C ASP A 219 -15.05 15.60 -1.06
N VAL A 220 -16.00 16.21 -1.77
CA VAL A 220 -15.73 17.09 -2.92
C VAL A 220 -15.46 18.51 -2.41
N PRO A 221 -14.50 19.26 -3.00
CA PRO A 221 -13.68 18.91 -4.17
C PRO A 221 -12.49 18.00 -3.85
N LYS A 222 -12.39 16.88 -4.56
CA LYS A 222 -11.25 15.96 -4.51
C LYS A 222 -10.16 16.44 -5.44
N ASP A 223 -8.92 16.53 -4.96
CA ASP A 223 -7.75 16.70 -5.84
C ASP A 223 -7.51 15.44 -6.69
N SER A 224 -6.67 15.55 -7.74
CA SER A 224 -6.37 14.40 -8.62
C SER A 224 -5.67 13.24 -7.89
N TRP A 225 -4.95 13.50 -6.79
CA TRP A 225 -4.38 12.45 -5.96
C TRP A 225 -5.49 11.65 -5.28
N SER A 226 -6.39 12.32 -4.58
CA SER A 226 -7.52 11.70 -3.90
C SER A 226 -8.40 10.94 -4.89
N GLN A 227 -8.67 11.52 -6.06
CA GLN A 227 -9.38 10.83 -7.13
C GLN A 227 -8.64 9.56 -7.56
N MET A 228 -7.33 9.63 -7.83
CA MET A 228 -6.56 8.43 -8.20
C MET A 228 -6.62 7.34 -7.12
N ILE A 229 -6.48 7.69 -5.85
CA ILE A 229 -6.57 6.68 -4.78
C ILE A 229 -7.95 6.02 -4.78
N TRP A 230 -9.03 6.80 -4.89
CA TRP A 230 -10.39 6.24 -5.00
C TRP A 230 -10.58 5.37 -6.25
N ASP A 231 -10.04 5.80 -7.39
CA ASP A 231 -10.10 5.05 -8.64
C ASP A 231 -9.40 3.68 -8.51
N LEU A 232 -8.21 3.66 -7.90
CA LEU A 232 -7.43 2.43 -7.67
C LEU A 232 -8.16 1.48 -6.72
N LEU A 233 -8.81 2.00 -5.67
CA LEU A 233 -9.64 1.20 -4.78
C LEU A 233 -10.87 0.65 -5.52
N GLU A 234 -11.58 1.48 -6.28
CA GLU A 234 -12.79 1.07 -7.02
C GLU A 234 -12.48 -0.06 -8.01
N VAL A 235 -11.43 0.10 -8.84
CA VAL A 235 -11.09 -0.91 -9.86
C VAL A 235 -10.63 -2.21 -9.20
N SER A 236 -9.85 -2.14 -8.13
CA SER A 236 -9.29 -3.32 -7.48
C SER A 236 -10.36 -4.12 -6.76
N PHE A 237 -11.26 -3.47 -6.02
CA PHE A 237 -12.38 -4.16 -5.40
C PHE A 237 -13.41 -4.64 -6.42
N SER A 238 -13.74 -3.83 -7.43
CA SER A 238 -14.66 -4.27 -8.49
C SER A 238 -14.20 -5.55 -9.17
N SER A 239 -12.89 -5.72 -9.36
CA SER A 239 -12.31 -6.96 -9.91
C SER A 239 -12.53 -8.16 -8.98
N VAL A 240 -12.24 -7.98 -7.69
CA VAL A 240 -12.37 -9.01 -6.64
C VAL A 240 -13.82 -9.48 -6.46
N PHE A 241 -14.81 -8.58 -6.56
CA PHE A 241 -16.22 -8.88 -6.23
C PHE A 241 -17.12 -9.19 -7.45
N ASN A 242 -16.68 -9.02 -8.70
CA ASN A 242 -17.57 -9.13 -9.87
C ASN A 242 -17.91 -10.55 -10.38
N LYS A 243 -17.52 -11.64 -9.71
CA LYS A 243 -17.89 -12.98 -10.19
C LYS A 243 -18.85 -13.70 -9.25
N ARG A 244 -19.99 -14.07 -9.84
CA ARG A 244 -21.00 -15.07 -9.47
C ARG A 244 -20.46 -16.45 -9.02
N LYS A 245 -19.16 -16.60 -8.72
CA LYS A 245 -18.51 -17.85 -8.30
C LYS A 245 -18.34 -18.01 -6.79
N ASN A 246 -18.47 -16.95 -5.98
CA ASN A 246 -18.34 -17.04 -4.52
C ASN A 246 -19.70 -17.10 -3.78
N GLY A 247 -20.81 -17.41 -4.47
CA GLY A 247 -22.13 -17.54 -3.83
C GLY A 247 -22.77 -16.24 -3.32
N TYR A 248 -22.10 -15.08 -3.47
CA TYR A 248 -22.64 -13.78 -3.08
C TYR A 248 -23.61 -13.25 -4.14
N ALA A 249 -24.85 -13.76 -4.14
CA ALA A 249 -25.90 -13.37 -5.07
C ALA A 249 -26.54 -11.99 -4.75
N ASN A 250 -26.26 -11.36 -3.61
CA ASN A 250 -26.98 -10.16 -3.16
C ASN A 250 -26.09 -9.15 -2.40
N ALA A 251 -24.93 -8.75 -2.93
CA ALA A 251 -24.28 -7.54 -2.44
C ALA A 251 -24.90 -6.31 -3.12
N SER A 252 -25.52 -5.43 -2.33
CA SER A 252 -26.18 -4.21 -2.82
C SER A 252 -25.22 -3.36 -3.64
N ARG A 253 -25.56 -3.10 -4.91
CA ARG A 253 -24.74 -2.36 -5.89
C ARG A 253 -24.62 -0.84 -5.63
N SER A 254 -24.91 -0.37 -4.43
CA SER A 254 -24.78 1.05 -4.08
C SER A 254 -24.81 1.25 -2.57
N SER A 255 -23.68 1.59 -1.98
CA SER A 255 -23.54 2.75 -1.09
C SER A 255 -22.12 2.77 -0.50
N ASP A 256 -21.36 3.78 -0.89
CA ASP A 256 -20.18 4.23 -0.18
C ASP A 256 -18.97 3.26 -0.17
N GLY A 257 -18.05 3.40 -1.12
CA GLY A 257 -16.89 2.49 -1.33
C GLY A 257 -15.94 2.31 -0.13
N ILE A 258 -16.10 3.10 0.93
CA ILE A 258 -15.41 2.94 2.22
C ILE A 258 -16.18 2.07 3.20
N SER A 259 -17.51 2.09 3.16
CA SER A 259 -18.31 1.18 3.99
C SER A 259 -18.08 -0.27 3.55
N GLU A 260 -17.85 -0.47 2.25
CA GLU A 260 -17.36 -1.72 1.65
C GLU A 260 -15.94 -2.07 2.15
N PHE A 261 -14.97 -1.14 2.07
CA PHE A 261 -13.59 -1.30 2.58
C PHE A 261 -13.51 -1.92 3.98
N ILE A 262 -14.51 -1.65 4.82
CA ILE A 262 -14.57 -2.01 6.24
C ILE A 262 -15.25 -3.35 6.48
N ARG A 263 -16.41 -3.59 5.83
CA ARG A 263 -17.05 -4.91 5.86
C ARG A 263 -16.13 -5.99 5.29
N MET A 264 -15.35 -5.61 4.29
CA MET A 264 -14.49 -6.51 3.53
C MET A 264 -13.21 -6.93 4.26
N SER A 265 -12.74 -6.26 5.32
CA SER A 265 -11.55 -6.71 6.08
C SER A 265 -11.70 -8.10 6.72
N LYS A 266 -12.94 -8.49 7.08
CA LYS A 266 -13.26 -9.85 7.55
C LYS A 266 -13.30 -10.88 6.41
N ASP A 267 -13.70 -10.47 5.21
CA ASP A 267 -13.95 -11.33 4.06
C ASP A 267 -12.78 -11.37 3.04
N MET A 268 -11.80 -10.45 3.16
CA MET A 268 -10.65 -10.31 2.25
C MET A 268 -9.50 -11.28 2.52
N LEU A 269 -9.52 -11.97 3.68
CA LEU A 269 -8.41 -12.81 4.13
C LEU A 269 -8.04 -13.94 3.15
N ASP A 270 -8.93 -14.31 2.22
CA ASP A 270 -8.74 -15.44 1.31
C ASP A 270 -8.85 -15.12 -0.19
N ILE A 271 -9.01 -13.84 -0.59
CA ILE A 271 -9.32 -13.56 -2.01
C ILE A 271 -8.07 -13.45 -2.87
N VAL A 272 -7.79 -14.52 -3.62
CA VAL A 272 -6.86 -14.53 -4.74
C VAL A 272 -7.59 -14.05 -5.99
N ALA A 273 -7.23 -12.88 -6.53
CA ALA A 273 -7.70 -12.46 -7.84
C ALA A 273 -7.24 -13.49 -8.89
N LEU A 274 -8.17 -13.96 -9.72
CA LEU A 274 -7.85 -14.86 -10.83
C LEU A 274 -7.25 -14.05 -11.99
N ASP A 275 -6.43 -14.71 -12.78
CA ASP A 275 -5.72 -14.13 -13.93
C ASP A 275 -6.70 -13.45 -14.91
N GLY A 276 -6.41 -12.21 -15.32
CA GLY A 276 -7.23 -11.42 -16.26
C GLY A 276 -7.90 -10.16 -15.70
N GLU A 277 -7.68 -9.80 -14.44
CA GLU A 277 -8.43 -8.74 -13.76
C GLU A 277 -7.64 -7.44 -13.53
N SER A 278 -8.23 -6.28 -13.84
CA SER A 278 -7.59 -4.96 -13.68
C SER A 278 -7.55 -4.52 -12.21
N GLY A 279 -6.42 -4.04 -11.71
CA GLY A 279 -6.34 -3.50 -10.34
C GLY A 279 -4.91 -3.29 -9.86
N ILE A 280 -4.72 -3.04 -8.58
CA ILE A 280 -3.40 -2.97 -7.93
C ILE A 280 -3.48 -3.80 -6.65
N SER A 281 -2.36 -4.38 -6.20
CA SER A 281 -2.34 -5.02 -4.89
C SER A 281 -2.54 -3.98 -3.79
N ILE A 282 -3.39 -4.28 -2.80
CA ILE A 282 -3.75 -3.33 -1.75
C ILE A 282 -3.50 -3.93 -0.36
N LEU A 283 -2.89 -3.14 0.52
CA LEU A 283 -2.91 -3.35 1.97
C LEU A 283 -3.79 -2.29 2.64
N CYS A 284 -4.85 -2.73 3.28
CA CYS A 284 -5.87 -1.90 3.91
C CYS A 284 -5.67 -1.88 5.42
N ILE A 285 -5.59 -0.70 6.01
CA ILE A 285 -5.48 -0.51 7.46
C ILE A 285 -6.64 0.36 7.92
N GLN A 286 -7.28 -0.02 9.02
CA GLN A 286 -8.21 0.84 9.74
C GLN A 286 -7.85 0.85 11.22
N SER A 287 -8.00 2.00 11.85
CA SER A 287 -8.10 2.10 13.31
C SER A 287 -9.34 2.87 13.73
N LYS A 288 -9.94 2.47 14.86
CA LYS A 288 -11.00 3.22 15.54
C LYS A 288 -10.56 3.43 16.98
N GLU A 289 -10.52 4.68 17.43
CA GLU A 289 -10.31 5.03 18.83
C GLU A 289 -11.38 4.34 19.71
N ASN A 290 -10.95 3.66 20.77
CA ASN A 290 -11.88 3.07 21.72
C ASN A 290 -12.61 4.21 22.44
N GLU A 291 -13.92 4.09 22.59
CA GLU A 291 -14.68 5.03 23.43
C GLU A 291 -14.22 4.82 24.88
N GLU A 292 -13.77 5.89 25.54
CA GLU A 292 -13.52 5.85 26.99
C GLU A 292 -14.81 5.39 27.66
N ILE A 293 -14.75 4.26 28.38
CA ILE A 293 -15.79 3.91 29.31
C ILE A 293 -15.59 4.88 30.48
N ASP A 294 -16.35 5.97 30.51
CA ASP A 294 -16.58 6.76 31.71
C ASP A 294 -17.15 5.81 32.77
N LEU A 295 -16.27 5.20 33.58
CA LEU A 295 -16.70 4.54 34.79
C LEU A 295 -17.21 5.65 35.71
N PRO A 296 -18.49 5.64 36.11
CA PRO A 296 -19.00 6.66 37.00
C PRO A 296 -18.11 6.69 38.26
N PRO A 297 -17.84 7.87 38.83
CA PRO A 297 -17.01 7.96 40.02
C PRO A 297 -17.58 7.04 41.09
N GLN A 298 -16.74 6.12 41.58
CA GLN A 298 -17.09 5.31 42.73
C GLN A 298 -17.27 6.26 43.91
N ASN A 299 -18.52 6.56 44.23
CA ASN A 299 -18.86 7.26 45.46
C ASN A 299 -18.39 6.38 46.63
N VAL A 300 -17.45 6.94 47.40
CA VAL A 300 -16.95 6.42 48.68
C VAL A 300 -18.06 6.38 49.71
#